data_AF-A0A439TNI8-F1
#
_entry.id   AF-A0A439TNI8-F1
#
_cell.length_a   1.000
_cell.length_b   1.000
_cell.length_c   1.000
_cell.angle_alpha   90.00
_cell.angle_beta   90.00
_cell.angle_gamma   90.00
#
_symmetry.space_group_name_H-M   'P 1'
#
loop_
_entity.id
_entity.type
_entity.pdbx_description
1 polymer ?
#
loop_
_entity_poly.entity_id
_entity_poly.type
_entity_poly.pdbx_seq_one_letter_code
_entity_poly.pdbx_strand_id
1 'polypeptide(L)'
;MRMVSFHAACAVGLAVGWLSLGVLALSITESFPHDALPTAAKPQGWSYPFACCANYDCESVPDSAIVEGARGYEIRQTGELIPPRDIRVKDSPDGQFHWCAHRAGLDAGKTICLFVPPRSF
;
A
#
# COMPACT_ATOMS: atom_id res chain seq x y z
N MET A 1 -53.83 28.87 -8.07
CA MET A 1 -53.39 27.48 -8.35
C MET A 1 -51.95 27.49 -8.89
N ARG A 2 -50.93 27.52 -8.01
CA ARG A 2 -49.49 27.40 -8.35
C ARG A 2 -48.72 26.70 -7.20
N MET A 3 -49.28 25.62 -6.66
CA MET A 3 -48.67 24.84 -5.55
C MET A 3 -47.90 23.59 -6.01
N VAL A 4 -47.99 23.22 -7.28
CA VAL A 4 -47.43 21.95 -7.81
C VAL A 4 -45.92 22.04 -8.08
N SER A 5 -45.38 23.25 -8.33
CA SER A 5 -43.98 23.44 -8.77
C SER A 5 -42.93 23.37 -7.65
N PHE A 6 -43.30 23.58 -6.38
CA PHE A 6 -42.35 23.56 -5.27
C PHE A 6 -41.98 22.13 -4.80
N HIS A 7 -42.92 21.18 -4.91
CA HIS A 7 -42.69 19.80 -4.46
C HIS A 7 -41.79 19.01 -5.42
N ALA A 8 -41.95 19.22 -6.73
CA ALA A 8 -41.12 18.58 -7.74
C ALA A 8 -39.65 19.05 -7.70
N ALA A 9 -39.43 20.35 -7.48
CA ALA A 9 -38.08 20.92 -7.35
C ALA A 9 -37.33 20.39 -6.11
N CYS A 10 -38.04 20.20 -4.99
CA CYS A 10 -37.47 19.67 -3.75
C CYS A 10 -37.11 18.18 -3.89
N ALA A 11 -37.97 17.38 -4.52
CA ALA A 11 -37.72 15.96 -4.76
C ALA A 11 -36.52 15.70 -5.70
N VAL A 12 -36.36 16.53 -6.74
CA VAL A 12 -35.19 16.44 -7.65
C VAL A 12 -33.91 16.90 -6.95
N GLY A 13 -33.96 17.97 -6.15
CA GLY A 13 -32.81 18.43 -5.36
C GLY A 13 -32.32 17.40 -4.35
N LEU A 14 -33.24 16.70 -3.67
CA LEU A 14 -32.92 15.60 -2.77
C LEU A 14 -32.33 14.41 -3.54
N ALA A 15 -32.93 13.99 -4.66
CA ALA A 15 -32.40 12.87 -5.45
C ALA A 15 -30.97 13.12 -5.96
N VAL A 16 -30.69 14.33 -6.48
CA VAL A 16 -29.35 14.71 -6.95
C VAL A 16 -28.36 14.80 -5.79
N GLY A 17 -28.75 15.38 -4.66
CA GLY A 17 -27.91 15.46 -3.46
C GLY A 17 -27.45 14.08 -2.96
N TRP A 18 -28.37 13.12 -2.90
CA TRP A 18 -28.07 11.75 -2.47
C TRP A 18 -27.20 11.00 -3.48
N LEU A 19 -27.41 11.19 -4.78
CA LEU A 19 -26.51 10.65 -5.80
C LEU A 19 -25.09 11.21 -5.66
N SER A 20 -24.93 12.52 -5.44
CA SER A 20 -23.62 13.12 -5.26
C SER A 20 -22.89 12.66 -3.99
N LEU A 21 -23.59 12.51 -2.86
CA LEU A 21 -22.99 11.94 -1.65
C LEU A 21 -22.63 10.45 -1.82
N GLY A 22 -23.46 9.68 -2.53
CA GLY A 22 -23.20 8.27 -2.83
C GLY A 22 -21.94 8.08 -3.69
N VAL A 23 -21.72 8.95 -4.69
CA VAL A 23 -20.51 8.91 -5.54
C VAL A 23 -19.26 9.29 -4.74
N LEU A 24 -19.33 10.33 -3.90
CA LEU A 24 -18.20 10.74 -3.05
C LEU A 24 -17.78 9.65 -2.04
N ALA A 25 -18.73 8.89 -1.49
CA ALA A 25 -18.44 7.79 -0.58
C ALA A 25 -17.72 6.60 -1.24
N LEU A 26 -17.81 6.46 -2.58
CA LEU A 26 -17.13 5.39 -3.32
C LEU A 26 -15.68 5.74 -3.70
N SER A 27 -15.27 7.01 -3.62
CA SER A 27 -13.95 7.47 -4.09
C SER A 27 -12.90 7.61 -2.98
N ILE A 28 -13.21 7.30 -1.72
CA ILE A 28 -12.32 7.50 -0.58
C ILE A 28 -11.38 6.32 -0.27
N THR A 29 -11.34 5.27 -1.11
CA THR A 29 -10.59 4.04 -0.82
C THR A 29 -9.31 3.88 -1.65
N GLU A 30 -8.84 4.92 -2.32
CA GLU A 30 -7.57 4.87 -3.04
C GLU A 30 -6.41 4.98 -2.04
N SER A 31 -5.85 3.83 -1.62
CA SER A 31 -4.53 3.82 -0.99
C SER A 31 -3.52 4.27 -2.03
N PHE A 32 -2.78 5.32 -1.74
CA PHE A 32 -1.72 5.72 -2.65
C PHE A 32 -0.65 4.61 -2.68
N PRO A 33 -0.09 4.28 -3.85
CA PRO A 33 0.90 3.20 -3.98
C PRO A 33 2.24 3.49 -3.26
N HIS A 34 2.36 4.65 -2.61
CA HIS A 34 3.43 4.96 -1.67
C HIS A 34 3.10 4.62 -0.22
N ASP A 35 1.94 4.06 0.07
CA ASP A 35 1.50 3.69 1.41
C ASP A 35 1.35 2.17 1.56
N ALA A 36 1.87 1.66 2.67
CA ALA A 36 1.48 0.37 3.21
C ALA A 36 0.09 0.48 3.82
N LEU A 37 -0.75 -0.52 3.55
CA LEU A 37 -2.11 -0.60 4.06
C LEU A 37 -2.13 -0.69 5.59
N PRO A 38 -3.24 -0.28 6.22
CA PRO A 38 -3.49 -0.53 7.63
C PRO A 38 -3.23 -1.97 8.08
N THR A 39 -2.55 -2.11 9.20
CA THR A 39 -2.36 -3.39 9.92
C THR A 39 -2.72 -3.22 11.38
N ALA A 40 -2.71 -4.31 12.15
CA ALA A 40 -2.90 -4.23 13.61
C ALA A 40 -1.83 -3.36 14.30
N ALA A 41 -0.58 -3.39 13.81
CA ALA A 41 0.52 -2.60 14.36
C ALA A 41 0.55 -1.16 13.84
N LYS A 42 0.02 -0.92 12.64
CA LYS A 42 -0.16 0.41 12.03
C LYS A 42 -1.60 0.59 11.56
N PRO A 43 -2.54 0.94 12.45
CA PRO A 43 -3.97 1.02 12.11
C PRO A 43 -4.31 2.05 11.02
N GLN A 44 -3.43 3.04 10.80
CA GLN A 44 -3.61 4.05 9.75
C GLN A 44 -2.71 3.80 8.53
N GLY A 45 -2.05 2.65 8.46
CA GLY A 45 -0.99 2.39 7.49
C GLY A 45 0.27 3.21 7.77
N TRP A 46 1.16 3.27 6.79
CA TRP A 46 2.39 4.08 6.84
C TRP A 46 2.96 4.27 5.43
N SER A 47 3.71 5.34 5.21
CA SER A 47 4.28 5.64 3.89
C SER A 47 5.69 5.09 3.73
N TYR A 48 5.96 4.45 2.59
CA TYR A 48 7.30 4.06 2.21
C TYR A 48 8.17 5.30 1.95
N PRO A 49 9.45 5.30 2.35
CA PRO A 49 10.40 6.34 1.97
C PRO A 49 10.50 6.45 0.44
N PHE A 50 10.58 7.68 -0.07
CA PHE A 50 10.67 7.96 -1.51
C PHE A 50 11.82 7.20 -2.19
N ALA A 51 12.96 7.08 -1.49
CA ALA A 51 14.13 6.34 -1.97
C ALA A 51 13.90 4.83 -2.17
N CYS A 52 12.86 4.25 -1.55
CA CYS A 52 12.54 2.83 -1.66
C CYS A 52 11.41 2.54 -2.65
N CYS A 53 10.42 3.42 -2.75
CA CYS A 53 9.17 3.12 -3.45
C CYS A 53 9.04 3.74 -4.83
N ALA A 54 9.75 4.85 -5.11
CA ALA A 54 9.69 5.61 -6.37
C ALA A 54 8.27 5.71 -6.98
N ASN A 55 7.26 5.82 -6.09
CA ASN A 55 5.80 5.84 -6.31
C ASN A 55 5.05 4.52 -6.60
N TYR A 56 5.66 3.41 -7.02
CA TYR A 56 4.88 2.18 -7.37
C TYR A 56 5.63 0.84 -7.18
N ASP A 57 6.81 0.84 -6.57
CA ASP A 57 7.65 -0.36 -6.54
C ASP A 57 7.45 -1.24 -5.30
N CYS A 58 6.72 -0.80 -4.26
CA CYS A 58 6.60 -1.51 -2.98
C CYS A 58 5.26 -2.22 -2.76
N GLU A 59 5.30 -3.41 -2.14
CA GLU A 59 4.12 -4.12 -1.65
C GLU A 59 4.43 -4.89 -0.36
N SER A 60 3.39 -5.14 0.46
CA SER A 60 3.48 -6.14 1.53
C SER A 60 3.52 -7.54 0.91
N VAL A 61 4.43 -8.38 1.38
CA VAL A 61 4.59 -9.77 0.92
C VAL A 61 4.40 -10.73 2.08
N PRO A 62 3.85 -11.94 1.85
CA PRO A 62 3.72 -12.93 2.92
C PRO A 62 5.10 -13.38 3.39
N ASP A 63 5.22 -13.79 4.66
CA ASP A 63 6.47 -14.33 5.22
C ASP A 63 7.06 -15.46 4.36
N SER A 64 6.21 -16.25 3.72
CA SER A 64 6.63 -17.33 2.84
C SER A 64 7.39 -16.86 1.60
N ALA A 65 7.26 -15.60 1.18
CA ALA A 65 8.00 -15.01 0.06
C ALA A 65 9.48 -14.77 0.37
N ILE A 66 9.86 -14.73 1.64
CA ILE A 66 11.21 -14.43 2.11
C ILE A 66 11.76 -15.62 2.88
N VAL A 67 12.88 -16.18 2.43
CA VAL A 67 13.64 -17.14 3.22
C VAL A 67 14.70 -16.39 3.99
N GLU A 68 14.48 -16.26 5.29
CA GLU A 68 15.46 -15.68 6.17
C GLU A 68 16.40 -16.73 6.75
N GLY A 69 17.68 -16.41 6.82
CA GLY A 69 18.67 -17.22 7.51
C GLY A 69 19.95 -16.45 7.82
N ALA A 70 20.95 -17.18 8.30
CA ALA A 70 22.23 -16.58 8.72
C ALA A 70 22.94 -15.76 7.62
N ARG A 71 22.68 -16.09 6.34
CA ARG A 71 23.25 -15.37 5.19
C ARG A 71 22.48 -14.13 4.78
N GLY A 72 21.30 -13.88 5.35
CA GLY A 72 20.41 -12.78 4.98
C GLY A 72 19.02 -13.23 4.55
N TYR A 73 18.44 -12.49 3.62
CA TYR A 73 17.06 -12.63 3.15
C TYR A 73 17.06 -13.04 1.69
N GLU A 74 16.57 -14.23 1.38
CA GLU A 74 16.39 -14.68 0.01
C GLU A 74 14.96 -14.39 -0.45
N ILE A 75 14.83 -13.60 -1.52
CA ILE A 75 13.56 -13.33 -2.16
C ILE A 75 13.18 -14.53 -3.03
N ARG A 76 12.17 -15.31 -2.65
CA ARG A 76 11.82 -16.55 -3.37
C ARG A 76 11.48 -16.33 -4.83
N GLN A 77 10.85 -15.21 -5.15
CA GLN A 77 10.41 -14.91 -6.51
C GLN A 77 11.59 -14.75 -7.49
N THR A 78 12.73 -14.24 -7.03
CA THR A 78 13.88 -13.91 -7.88
C THR A 78 15.12 -14.74 -7.57
N GLY A 79 15.17 -15.38 -6.40
CA GLY A 79 16.35 -16.04 -5.85
C GLY A 79 17.42 -15.05 -5.34
N GLU A 80 17.13 -13.75 -5.30
CA GLU A 80 18.07 -12.74 -4.84
C GLU A 80 18.32 -12.90 -3.33
N LEU A 81 19.59 -13.06 -2.93
CA LEU A 81 20.01 -13.04 -1.53
C LEU A 81 20.51 -11.65 -1.14
N ILE A 82 19.84 -11.03 -0.18
CA ILE A 82 20.18 -9.72 0.38
C ILE A 82 20.86 -9.94 1.74
N PRO A 83 22.15 -9.58 1.91
CA PRO A 83 22.86 -9.75 3.16
C PRO A 83 22.21 -8.97 4.34
N PRO A 84 22.37 -9.42 5.59
CA PRO A 84 21.69 -8.82 6.76
C PRO A 84 22.01 -7.33 7.01
N ARG A 85 23.17 -6.86 6.56
CA ARG A 85 23.63 -5.47 6.72
C ARG A 85 23.64 -4.68 5.41
N ASP A 86 22.99 -5.21 4.38
CA ASP A 86 22.80 -4.49 3.13
C ASP A 86 21.95 -3.24 3.40
N ILE A 87 22.35 -2.11 2.81
CA ILE A 87 21.68 -0.82 3.00
C ILE A 87 20.21 -0.84 2.56
N ARG A 88 19.83 -1.80 1.71
CA ARG A 88 18.46 -2.00 1.22
C ARG A 88 17.55 -2.61 2.28
N VAL A 89 18.12 -3.25 3.31
CA VAL A 89 17.35 -3.78 4.45
C VAL A 89 16.91 -2.62 5.33
N LYS A 90 15.61 -2.55 5.63
CA LYS A 90 14.95 -1.54 6.45
C LYS A 90 14.12 -2.23 7.53
N ASP A 91 13.87 -1.53 8.64
CA ASP A 91 12.94 -2.01 9.65
C ASP A 91 11.51 -1.78 9.18
N SER A 92 10.68 -2.83 9.23
CA SER A 92 9.26 -2.71 8.97
C SER A 92 8.54 -2.19 10.22
N PRO A 93 7.83 -1.05 10.14
CA PRO A 93 7.19 -0.46 11.30
C PRO A 93 5.86 -1.13 11.66
N ASP A 94 5.33 -2.00 10.79
CA ASP A 94 4.05 -2.69 10.97
C ASP A 94 4.18 -4.21 11.22
N GLY A 95 5.42 -4.70 11.29
CA GLY A 95 5.72 -6.10 11.56
C GLY A 95 5.49 -7.06 10.38
N GLN A 96 5.25 -6.55 9.17
CA GLN A 96 5.16 -7.36 7.96
C GLN A 96 6.40 -7.19 7.08
N PHE A 97 6.65 -8.15 6.19
CA PHE A 97 7.66 -7.95 5.14
C PHE A 97 7.09 -7.05 4.04
N HIS A 98 7.89 -6.09 3.58
CA HIS A 98 7.57 -5.32 2.38
C HIS A 98 8.72 -5.37 1.40
N TRP A 99 8.43 -5.74 0.17
CA TRP A 99 9.42 -5.86 -0.88
C TRP A 99 9.20 -4.79 -1.93
N CYS A 100 10.22 -3.96 -2.10
CA CYS A 100 10.26 -2.91 -3.10
C CYS A 100 11.21 -3.34 -4.23
N ALA A 101 10.67 -3.53 -5.43
CA ALA A 101 11.45 -3.95 -6.58
C ALA A 101 10.93 -3.30 -7.86
N HIS A 102 11.82 -3.09 -8.82
CA HIS A 102 11.43 -2.58 -10.13
C HIS A 102 10.40 -3.52 -10.77
N ARG A 103 9.24 -2.96 -11.16
CA ARG A 103 8.11 -3.76 -11.67
C ARG A 103 8.21 -4.11 -13.16
N ALA A 104 8.99 -3.35 -13.93
CA ALA A 104 9.09 -3.51 -15.37
C ALA A 104 10.48 -3.11 -15.89
N GLY A 105 10.74 -3.43 -17.17
CA GLY A 105 11.99 -3.12 -17.84
C GLY A 105 13.09 -4.15 -17.60
N LEU A 106 14.33 -3.79 -17.95
CA LEU A 106 15.49 -4.69 -17.87
C LEU A 106 15.89 -5.04 -16.44
N ASP A 107 15.57 -4.17 -15.48
CA ASP A 107 15.84 -4.37 -14.07
C ASP A 107 14.64 -5.00 -13.32
N ALA A 108 13.61 -5.50 -14.03
CA ALA A 108 12.43 -6.06 -13.39
C ALA A 108 12.79 -7.16 -12.36
N GLY A 109 12.24 -7.03 -11.15
CA GLY A 109 12.53 -7.93 -10.01
C GLY A 109 13.78 -7.57 -9.21
N LYS A 110 14.60 -6.61 -9.63
CA LYS A 110 15.75 -6.15 -8.84
C LYS A 110 15.28 -5.38 -7.61
N THR A 111 15.75 -5.80 -6.43
CA THR A 111 15.34 -5.20 -5.16
C THR A 111 15.91 -3.81 -4.95
N ILE A 112 15.03 -2.86 -4.64
CA ILE A 112 15.32 -1.49 -4.21
C ILE A 112 15.46 -1.45 -2.69
N CYS A 113 14.46 -1.94 -1.95
CA CYS A 113 14.45 -2.06 -0.49
C CYS A 113 13.70 -3.32 -0.05
N LEU A 114 14.08 -3.85 1.11
CA LEU A 114 13.35 -4.90 1.82
C LEU A 114 13.09 -4.44 3.26
N PHE A 115 11.83 -4.22 3.60
CA PHE A 115 11.42 -3.94 4.98
C PHE A 115 11.19 -5.27 5.71
N VAL A 116 11.87 -5.45 6.83
CA VAL A 116 11.89 -6.70 7.59
C VAL A 116 11.21 -6.47 8.94
N PRO A 117 10.29 -7.36 9.38
CA PRO A 117 9.70 -7.30 10.71
C PRO A 117 10.77 -7.23 11.81
N PRO A 118 10.58 -6.40 12.85
CA PRO A 118 11.48 -6.38 13.99
C PRO A 118 11.49 -7.76 14.66
N ARG A 119 12.69 -8.24 15.02
CA ARG A 119 12.84 -9.44 15.83
C ARG A 119 12.42 -9.10 17.25
N SER A 120 11.57 -9.94 17.85
CA SER A 120 11.53 -10.01 19.31
C SER A 120 12.90 -10.48 19.80
N PHE A 121 13.58 -9.65 20.59
CA PHE A 121 14.86 -9.99 21.24
C PHE A 121 14.67 -11.02 22.35
#